data_AF-A0A1V2C2G2-F1
#
_entry.id   AF-A0A1V2C2G2-F1
#
_cell.length_a   1.000
_cell.length_b   1.000
_cell.length_c   1.000
_cell.angle_alpha   90.00
_cell.angle_beta   90.00
_cell.angle_gamma   90.00
#
_symmetry.space_group_name_H-M   'P 1'
#
loop_
_entity.id
_entity.type
_entity.pdbx_description
1 polymer ?
#
loop_
_entity_poly.entity_id
_entity_poly.type
_entity_poly.pdbx_seq_one_letter_code
_entity_poly.pdbx_strand_id
1 'polypeptide(L)'
;MRKLQMLCLAAFALLYANTTFAQDSEVKNYDQGFRLGFGLNGGLPTDNAYDWSLGGDVRLQYDLTKRTSLTLTTGFTNLFMGKDENGVDAKDLGFIPAKAGFKAFIWEDQFYVLGEVGAGFAVTNGYDQTTFLWAPGIGYANKYIDISVRYEDYNKFKTNQVALRLAYGFDL
;
A
#
# COMPACT_ATOMS: atom_id res chain seq x y z
N MET A 1 -2.67 -21.54 -33.10
CA MET A 1 -2.65 -22.21 -31.78
C MET A 1 -1.24 -22.54 -31.27
N ARG A 2 -0.35 -23.18 -32.05
CA ARG A 2 1.04 -23.48 -31.61
C ARG A 2 1.89 -22.28 -31.14
N LYS A 3 1.74 -21.10 -31.76
CA LYS A 3 2.47 -19.87 -31.36
C LYS A 3 2.02 -19.31 -30.00
N LEU A 4 0.75 -19.46 -29.66
CA LEU A 4 0.18 -19.01 -28.38
C LEU A 4 0.62 -19.93 -27.23
N GLN A 5 0.71 -21.24 -27.49
CA GLN A 5 1.23 -22.21 -26.53
C GLN A 5 2.73 -21.98 -26.24
N MET A 6 3.54 -21.64 -27.26
CA MET A 6 4.93 -21.24 -27.06
C MET A 6 5.08 -19.95 -26.25
N LEU A 7 4.18 -18.98 -26.44
CA LEU A 7 4.19 -17.73 -25.67
C LEU A 7 3.85 -17.95 -24.20
N CYS A 8 2.85 -18.81 -23.92
CA CYS A 8 2.49 -19.18 -22.55
C CYS A 8 3.58 -20.00 -21.86
N LEU A 9 4.27 -20.88 -22.59
CA LEU A 9 5.38 -21.67 -22.04
C LEU A 9 6.61 -20.80 -21.74
N ALA A 10 6.89 -19.79 -22.59
CA ALA A 10 7.93 -18.80 -22.35
C ALA A 10 7.61 -17.88 -21.16
N ALA A 11 6.35 -17.48 -20.99
CA ALA A 11 5.90 -16.71 -19.84
C ALA A 11 6.01 -17.52 -18.53
N PHE A 12 5.69 -18.82 -18.56
CA PHE A 12 5.91 -19.73 -17.42
C PHE A 12 7.41 -19.91 -17.12
N ALA A 13 8.26 -20.07 -18.14
CA ALA A 13 9.70 -20.18 -17.95
C ALA A 13 10.33 -18.91 -17.35
N LEU A 14 9.84 -17.72 -17.73
CA LEU A 14 10.28 -16.44 -17.14
C LEU A 14 9.79 -16.25 -15.69
N LEU A 15 8.63 -16.81 -15.34
CA LEU A 15 8.14 -16.81 -13.96
C LEU A 15 8.94 -17.78 -13.06
N TYR A 16 9.45 -18.88 -13.62
CA TYR A 16 10.33 -19.82 -12.90
C TYR A 16 11.81 -19.39 -12.86
N ALA A 17 12.28 -18.57 -13.80
CA ALA A 17 13.68 -18.14 -13.87
C ALA A 17 14.11 -17.15 -12.77
N ASN A 18 13.16 -16.62 -11.98
CA ASN A 18 13.44 -15.68 -10.89
C ASN A 18 13.75 -16.35 -9.53
N THR A 19 13.97 -17.67 -9.47
CA THR A 19 14.34 -18.36 -8.21
C THR A 19 15.83 -18.39 -7.91
N THR A 20 16.67 -17.67 -8.67
CA THR A 20 18.09 -17.50 -8.34
C THR A 20 18.28 -16.36 -7.34
N PHE A 21 17.87 -16.59 -6.10
CA PHE A 21 18.40 -15.87 -4.95
C PHE A 21 19.85 -16.29 -4.73
N ALA A 22 20.77 -15.68 -5.46
CA ALA A 22 22.19 -15.71 -5.14
C ALA A 22 22.47 -14.74 -3.98
N GLN A 23 22.07 -15.12 -2.77
CA GLN A 23 22.61 -14.56 -1.53
C GLN A 23 23.06 -15.71 -0.66
N ASP A 24 24.12 -16.38 -1.11
CA ASP A 24 25.02 -17.11 -0.23
C ASP A 24 25.90 -16.04 0.44
N SER A 25 25.49 -15.63 1.63
CA SER A 25 26.31 -14.86 2.55
C SER A 25 25.84 -15.20 3.95
N GLU A 26 26.67 -15.96 4.66
CA GLU A 26 26.56 -16.19 6.09
C GLU A 26 26.35 -14.86 6.84
N VAL A 27 25.09 -14.52 7.14
CA VAL A 27 24.78 -13.45 8.09
C VAL A 27 24.18 -14.10 9.32
N LYS A 28 25.04 -14.22 10.33
CA LYS A 28 24.73 -14.52 11.72
C LYS A 28 23.41 -13.86 12.17
N ASN A 29 22.43 -14.67 12.57
CA ASN A 29 21.27 -14.29 13.38
C ASN A 29 20.59 -12.96 13.02
N TYR A 30 19.87 -12.91 11.89
CA TYR A 30 18.78 -11.97 11.73
C TYR A 30 17.49 -12.75 11.54
N ASP A 31 16.60 -12.65 12.52
CA ASP A 31 15.30 -13.33 12.50
C ASP A 31 14.43 -12.64 11.45
N GLN A 32 14.40 -13.20 10.24
CA GLN A 32 13.53 -12.73 9.17
C GLN A 32 12.08 -13.02 9.59
N GLY A 33 11.47 -12.04 10.26
CA GLY A 33 10.13 -12.14 10.81
C GLY A 33 9.06 -11.58 9.87
N PHE A 34 7.89 -12.21 9.89
CA PHE A 34 6.67 -11.58 9.40
C PHE A 34 6.10 -10.72 10.51
N ARG A 35 5.73 -9.48 10.19
CA ARG A 35 4.98 -8.62 11.11
C ARG A 35 3.64 -8.29 10.49
N LEU A 36 2.59 -8.34 11.30
CA LEU A 36 1.26 -7.98 10.85
C LEU A 36 0.82 -6.74 11.63
N GLY A 37 0.44 -5.70 10.90
CA GLY A 37 0.00 -4.44 11.46
C GLY A 37 -1.39 -4.07 11.00
N PHE A 38 -2.25 -3.67 11.93
CA PHE A 38 -3.56 -3.10 11.64
C PHE A 38 -3.48 -1.59 11.76
N GLY A 39 -3.96 -0.87 10.75
CA GLY A 39 -3.91 0.57 10.67
C GLY A 39 -5.27 1.19 10.40
N LEU A 40 -5.47 2.38 10.95
CA LEU A 40 -6.49 3.32 10.49
C LEU A 40 -5.81 4.40 9.66
N ASN A 41 -6.45 4.77 8.57
CA ASN A 41 -6.00 5.81 7.66
C ASN A 41 -7.04 6.92 7.65
N GLY A 42 -6.61 8.15 7.90
CA GLY A 42 -7.39 9.35 7.63
C GLY A 42 -6.67 10.18 6.59
N GLY A 43 -7.31 10.50 5.48
CA GLY A 43 -6.71 11.31 4.43
C GLY A 43 -7.45 12.61 4.18
N LEU A 44 -6.69 13.61 3.75
CA LEU A 44 -7.19 14.87 3.24
C LEU A 44 -6.85 14.94 1.76
N PRO A 45 -7.87 14.85 0.89
CA PRO A 45 -7.74 15.12 -0.52
C PRO A 45 -7.21 16.53 -0.74
N THR A 46 -6.23 16.69 -1.64
CA THR A 46 -5.61 17.98 -1.96
C THR A 46 -6.43 18.77 -2.99
N ASP A 47 -7.43 18.11 -3.59
CA ASP A 47 -8.35 18.69 -4.57
C ASP A 47 -9.74 18.90 -3.92
N ASN A 48 -10.43 19.98 -4.29
CA ASN A 48 -11.77 20.37 -3.80
C ASN A 48 -12.91 19.38 -4.16
N ALA A 49 -12.59 18.17 -4.61
CA ALA A 49 -13.58 17.15 -4.98
C ALA A 49 -14.06 16.31 -3.78
N TYR A 50 -13.31 16.28 -2.68
CA TYR A 50 -13.60 15.42 -1.51
C TYR A 50 -13.14 16.11 -0.22
N ASP A 51 -13.96 16.05 0.84
CA ASP A 51 -13.67 16.75 2.11
C ASP A 51 -12.67 15.98 2.98
N TRP A 52 -12.82 14.65 3.08
CA TRP A 52 -11.97 13.79 3.89
C TRP A 52 -12.10 12.32 3.48
N SER A 53 -11.12 11.51 3.85
CA SER A 53 -11.13 10.06 3.67
C SER A 53 -10.86 9.34 4.97
N LEU A 54 -11.49 8.18 5.14
CA LEU A 54 -11.25 7.30 6.28
C LEU A 54 -11.25 5.86 5.82
N GLY A 55 -10.29 5.10 6.32
CA GLY A 55 -10.13 3.69 5.97
C GLY A 55 -9.45 2.89 7.06
N GLY A 56 -9.56 1.57 6.96
CA GLY A 56 -8.75 0.63 7.70
C GLY A 56 -7.85 -0.15 6.74
N ASP A 57 -6.61 -0.37 7.11
CA ASP A 57 -5.72 -1.28 6.37
C ASP A 57 -5.08 -2.32 7.28
N VAL A 58 -4.68 -3.41 6.63
CA VAL A 58 -3.83 -4.45 7.18
C VAL A 58 -2.57 -4.44 6.34
N ARG A 59 -1.43 -4.36 7.03
CA ARG A 59 -0.11 -4.38 6.42
C ARG A 59 0.64 -5.61 6.91
N LEU A 60 0.95 -6.49 5.99
CA LEU A 60 1.94 -7.54 6.19
C LEU A 60 3.31 -6.98 5.85
N GLN A 61 4.26 -7.06 6.77
CA GLN A 61 5.64 -6.63 6.58
C GLN A 61 6.54 -7.87 6.65
N TYR A 62 7.46 -7.99 5.71
CA TYR A 62 8.49 -9.02 5.70
C TYR A 62 9.87 -8.36 5.75
N ASP A 63 10.61 -8.61 6.82
CA ASP A 63 11.91 -7.98 7.02
C ASP A 63 13.00 -8.72 6.26
N LEU A 64 13.56 -8.07 5.24
CA LEU A 64 14.70 -8.59 4.49
C LEU A 64 16.00 -8.40 5.27
N THR A 65 16.15 -7.23 5.89
CA THR A 65 17.31 -6.85 6.71
C THR A 65 16.86 -5.99 7.89
N LYS A 66 17.77 -5.71 8.83
CA LYS A 66 17.54 -4.77 9.96
C LYS A 66 17.00 -3.41 9.54
N ARG A 67 17.27 -2.98 8.30
CA ARG A 67 16.92 -1.65 7.79
C ARG A 67 15.93 -1.67 6.64
N THR A 68 15.60 -2.83 6.08
CA THR A 68 14.76 -2.90 4.87
C THR A 68 13.73 -4.00 4.98
N SER A 69 12.50 -3.66 4.65
CA SER A 69 11.36 -4.56 4.72
C SER A 69 10.48 -4.40 3.49
N LEU A 70 9.90 -5.50 3.03
CA LEU A 70 8.82 -5.46 2.05
C LEU A 70 7.50 -5.32 2.79
N THR A 71 6.56 -4.58 2.21
CA THR A 71 5.23 -4.38 2.78
C THR A 71 4.17 -4.73 1.76
N LEU A 72 3.17 -5.48 2.19
CA LEU A 72 1.94 -5.74 1.47
C LEU A 72 0.80 -5.15 2.28
N THR A 73 0.19 -4.09 1.76
CA THR A 73 -0.88 -3.37 2.41
C THR A 73 -2.17 -3.59 1.65
N THR A 74 -3.19 -4.10 2.32
CA THR A 74 -4.54 -4.26 1.78
C THR A 74 -5.55 -3.72 2.78
N GLY A 75 -6.68 -3.21 2.31
CA GLY A 75 -7.65 -2.64 3.24
C GLY A 75 -8.92 -2.16 2.58
N PHE A 76 -9.58 -1.24 3.24
CA PHE A 76 -10.75 -0.56 2.73
C PHE A 76 -10.64 0.93 3.06
N THR A 77 -10.83 1.78 2.07
CA THR A 77 -10.82 3.24 2.23
C THR A 77 -12.10 3.80 1.63
N ASN A 78 -12.79 4.63 2.40
CA ASN A 78 -13.92 5.43 1.93
C ASN A 78 -13.48 6.88 1.79
N LEU A 79 -13.73 7.45 0.62
CA LEU A 79 -13.70 8.88 0.40
C LEU A 79 -15.11 9.41 0.65
N PHE A 80 -15.25 10.31 1.63
CA PHE A 80 -16.51 10.99 1.91
C PHE A 80 -16.54 12.27 1.09
N MET A 81 -17.59 12.46 0.30
CA MET A 81 -17.87 13.73 -0.36
C MET A 81 -18.71 14.61 0.55
N GLY A 82 -18.39 15.89 0.60
CA GLY A 82 -19.26 16.90 1.19
C GLY A 82 -20.59 17.01 0.44
N LYS A 83 -21.52 17.76 1.02
CA LYS A 83 -22.78 18.11 0.34
C LYS A 83 -22.49 18.88 -0.95
N ASP A 84 -23.08 18.45 -2.05
CA ASP A 84 -23.02 19.19 -3.33
C ASP A 84 -23.73 20.56 -3.19
N GLU A 85 -23.53 21.49 -4.13
CA GLU A 85 -24.12 22.85 -4.12
C GLU A 85 -25.68 22.85 -4.04
N ASN A 86 -26.31 21.69 -4.24
CA ASN A 86 -27.75 21.47 -4.16
C ASN A 86 -28.22 20.76 -2.87
N GLY A 87 -27.34 20.53 -1.88
CA GLY A 87 -27.69 19.89 -0.62
C GLY A 87 -28.03 18.39 -0.70
N VAL A 88 -27.64 17.74 -1.80
CA VAL A 88 -27.79 16.29 -2.01
C VAL A 88 -26.51 15.60 -1.57
N ASP A 89 -26.62 14.51 -0.80
CA ASP A 89 -25.49 13.69 -0.38
C ASP A 89 -24.79 13.12 -1.63
N ALA A 90 -23.61 13.63 -1.93
CA ALA A 90 -22.83 13.21 -3.07
C ALA A 90 -22.25 11.81 -2.78
N LYS A 91 -22.29 10.92 -3.78
CA LYS A 91 -22.11 9.48 -3.55
C LYS A 91 -20.70 9.14 -3.06
N ASP A 92 -20.60 8.65 -1.82
CA ASP A 92 -19.36 8.13 -1.24
C ASP A 92 -18.65 7.12 -2.16
N LEU A 93 -17.32 7.20 -2.22
CA LEU A 93 -16.49 6.29 -3.01
C LEU A 93 -15.70 5.38 -2.07
N GLY A 94 -16.15 4.13 -1.96
CA GLY A 94 -15.45 3.06 -1.27
C GLY A 94 -14.59 2.25 -2.23
N PHE A 95 -13.32 2.05 -1.89
CA PHE A 95 -12.40 1.22 -2.65
C PHE A 95 -11.49 0.37 -1.76
N ILE A 96 -11.06 -0.75 -2.29
CA ILE A 96 -10.09 -1.67 -1.67
C ILE A 96 -8.72 -1.37 -2.30
N PRO A 97 -7.79 -0.73 -1.57
CA PRO A 97 -6.42 -0.63 -2.01
C PRO A 97 -5.70 -1.97 -1.81
N ALA A 98 -5.00 -2.44 -2.85
CA ALA A 98 -4.04 -3.53 -2.77
C ALA A 98 -2.67 -2.98 -3.21
N LYS A 99 -1.74 -2.87 -2.26
CA LYS A 99 -0.46 -2.18 -2.43
C LYS A 99 0.69 -3.09 -2.03
N ALA A 100 1.75 -3.08 -2.82
CA ALA A 100 3.03 -3.65 -2.45
C ALA A 100 4.05 -2.52 -2.35
N GLY A 101 4.95 -2.58 -1.40
CA GLY A 101 5.88 -1.50 -1.14
C GLY A 101 7.17 -1.94 -0.50
N PHE A 102 8.09 -0.99 -0.45
CA PHE A 102 9.39 -1.12 0.16
C PHE A 102 9.52 -0.10 1.27
N LYS A 103 9.86 -0.58 2.46
CA LYS A 103 10.07 0.20 3.68
C LYS A 103 11.55 0.16 4.02
N ALA A 104 12.17 1.32 4.21
CA ALA A 104 13.57 1.43 4.59
C ALA A 104 13.73 2.34 5.81
N PHE A 105 14.34 1.83 6.87
CA PHE A 105 14.68 2.58 8.07
C PHE A 105 15.99 3.34 7.87
N ILE A 106 15.97 4.63 8.16
CA ILE A 106 17.10 5.54 7.94
C ILE A 106 17.72 5.97 9.26
N TRP A 107 16.90 6.30 10.26
CA TRP A 107 17.36 6.90 11.52
C TRP A 107 16.96 6.06 12.71
N GLU A 108 17.97 5.57 13.46
CA GLU A 108 17.83 4.81 14.72
C GLU A 108 16.82 3.65 14.67
N ASP A 109 16.57 3.09 13.48
CA ASP A 109 15.54 2.07 13.23
C ASP A 109 14.11 2.51 13.65
N GLN A 110 13.89 3.82 13.78
CA GLN A 110 12.60 4.44 14.15
C GLN A 110 11.96 5.15 12.96
N PHE A 111 12.73 6.02 12.29
CA PHE A 111 12.24 6.73 11.10
C PHE A 111 12.46 5.88 9.86
N TYR A 112 11.40 5.78 9.06
CA TYR A 112 11.43 5.03 7.82
C TYR A 112 10.86 5.86 6.66
N VAL A 113 11.36 5.54 5.49
CA VAL A 113 10.75 5.92 4.21
C VAL A 113 10.02 4.71 3.66
N LEU A 114 8.92 4.97 2.97
CA LEU A 114 8.05 3.95 2.41
C LEU A 114 7.70 4.36 0.98
N GLY A 115 7.87 3.44 0.04
CA GLY A 115 7.33 3.57 -1.30
C GLY A 115 6.37 2.42 -1.56
N GLU A 116 5.08 2.68 -1.64
CA GLU A 116 4.07 1.70 -2.03
C GLU A 116 3.58 1.97 -3.45
N VAL A 117 3.30 0.93 -4.22
CA VAL A 117 2.64 0.97 -5.52
C VAL A 117 1.61 -0.15 -5.60
N GLY A 118 0.55 0.04 -6.36
CA GLY A 118 -0.47 -0.99 -6.46
C GLY A 118 -1.71 -0.55 -7.23
N ALA A 119 -2.83 -1.18 -6.89
CA ALA A 119 -4.10 -0.95 -7.53
C ALA A 119 -5.21 -0.70 -6.50
N GLY A 120 -6.10 0.24 -6.79
CA GLY A 120 -7.34 0.47 -6.06
C GLY A 120 -8.50 -0.12 -6.84
N PHE A 121 -9.25 -1.01 -6.20
CA PHE A 121 -10.47 -1.60 -6.76
C PHE A 121 -11.67 -0.87 -6.16
N ALA A 122 -12.34 -0.04 -6.95
CA ALA A 122 -13.58 0.60 -6.52
C ALA A 122 -14.68 -0.46 -6.35
N VAL A 123 -15.36 -0.45 -5.21
CA VAL A 123 -16.42 -1.41 -4.89
C VAL A 123 -17.80 -0.73 -4.89
N THR A 124 -17.83 0.58 -4.65
CA THR A 124 -19.06 1.38 -4.61
C THR A 124 -19.39 2.02 -5.97
N ASN A 125 -20.69 2.17 -6.27
CA ASN A 125 -21.26 2.90 -7.43
C ASN A 125 -21.14 2.26 -8.83
N GLY A 126 -20.87 0.95 -8.96
CA GLY A 126 -20.82 0.30 -10.28
C GLY A 126 -19.63 0.70 -11.14
N TYR A 127 -18.59 1.28 -10.51
CA TYR A 127 -17.31 1.58 -11.13
C TYR A 127 -16.44 0.33 -11.14
N ASP A 128 -16.41 -0.41 -12.25
CA ASP A 128 -15.50 -1.54 -12.51
C ASP A 128 -14.06 -1.07 -12.88
N GLN A 129 -13.68 0.12 -12.42
CA GLN A 129 -12.40 0.73 -12.80
C GLN A 129 -11.33 0.46 -11.76
N THR A 130 -10.34 -0.32 -12.16
CA THR A 130 -9.06 -0.42 -11.44
C THR A 130 -8.27 0.87 -11.68
N THR A 131 -7.94 1.59 -10.61
CA THR A 131 -6.94 2.67 -10.66
C THR A 131 -5.59 2.12 -10.27
N PHE A 132 -4.54 2.58 -10.95
CA PHE A 132 -3.19 2.49 -10.39
C PHE A 132 -3.07 3.50 -9.25
N LEU A 133 -2.36 3.11 -8.20
CA LEU A 133 -2.03 3.96 -7.07
C LEU A 133 -0.53 3.85 -6.79
N TRP A 134 0.06 4.95 -6.39
CA TRP A 134 1.38 4.97 -5.81
C TRP A 134 1.36 5.91 -4.61
N ALA A 135 2.09 5.51 -3.58
CA ALA A 135 2.02 6.09 -2.27
C ALA A 135 3.42 6.20 -1.65
N PRO A 136 4.23 7.18 -2.06
CA PRO A 136 5.43 7.53 -1.32
C PRO A 136 5.03 8.12 0.02
N GLY A 137 5.78 7.78 1.06
CA GLY A 137 5.51 8.23 2.40
C GLY A 137 6.72 8.13 3.30
N ILE A 138 6.58 8.74 4.46
CA ILE A 138 7.55 8.66 5.54
C ILE A 138 6.79 8.34 6.82
N GLY A 139 7.46 7.70 7.75
CA GLY A 139 6.85 7.35 9.01
C GLY A 139 7.83 7.17 10.13
N TYR A 140 7.25 7.04 11.31
CA TYR A 140 7.92 6.76 12.54
C TYR A 140 7.28 5.50 13.11
N ALA A 141 8.07 4.44 13.25
CA ALA A 141 7.65 3.21 13.91
C ALA A 141 8.39 3.06 15.23
N ASN A 142 7.65 2.73 16.27
CA ASN A 142 8.17 2.27 17.54
C ASN A 142 7.73 0.83 17.78
N LYS A 143 8.11 0.22 18.90
CA LYS A 143 7.83 -1.19 19.22
C LYS A 143 6.36 -1.61 19.10
N TYR A 144 5.42 -0.69 19.28
CA TYR A 144 3.98 -0.97 19.28
C TYR A 144 3.18 -0.13 18.28
N ILE A 145 3.63 1.10 18.00
CA ILE A 145 2.88 2.09 17.25
C ILE A 145 3.68 2.46 16.01
N ASP A 146 3.02 2.44 14.85
CA ASP A 146 3.54 2.91 13.57
C ASP A 146 2.66 4.08 13.12
N ILE A 147 3.26 5.26 13.01
CA ILE A 147 2.63 6.47 12.49
C ILE A 147 3.28 6.78 11.15
N SER A 148 2.50 6.88 10.09
CA SER A 148 3.01 7.28 8.77
C SER A 148 2.17 8.36 8.14
N VAL A 149 2.81 9.19 7.33
CA VAL A 149 2.16 10.08 6.39
C VAL A 149 2.58 9.64 4.99
N ARG A 150 1.59 9.45 4.12
CA ARG A 150 1.79 9.03 2.74
C ARG A 150 1.02 9.95 1.81
N TYR A 151 1.63 10.27 0.69
CA TYR A 151 0.97 10.98 -0.40
C TYR A 151 0.46 9.92 -1.36
N GLU A 152 -0.85 9.79 -1.53
CA GLU A 152 -1.45 8.84 -2.46
C GLU A 152 -1.90 9.58 -3.72
N ASP A 153 -1.34 9.18 -4.85
CA ASP A 153 -1.67 9.74 -6.16
C ASP A 153 -2.44 8.71 -6.97
N TYR A 154 -3.64 9.13 -7.37
CA TYR A 154 -4.58 8.32 -8.13
C TYR A 154 -4.55 8.71 -9.59
N ASN A 155 -3.70 8.01 -10.35
CA ASN A 155 -3.42 8.32 -11.75
C ASN A 155 -4.70 8.43 -12.63
N LYS A 156 -5.72 7.58 -12.39
CA LYS A 156 -7.00 7.66 -13.13
C LYS A 156 -8.04 8.61 -12.54
N PHE A 157 -8.04 8.79 -11.22
CA PHE A 157 -8.99 9.68 -10.56
C PHE A 157 -8.56 11.15 -10.58
N LYS A 158 -7.35 11.46 -11.14
CA LYS A 158 -6.74 12.80 -11.17
C LYS A 158 -6.85 13.51 -9.81
N THR A 159 -6.76 12.73 -8.74
CA THR A 159 -6.95 13.19 -7.37
C THR A 159 -5.74 12.78 -6.58
N ASN A 160 -5.26 13.69 -5.76
CA ASN A 160 -4.18 13.45 -4.83
C ASN A 160 -4.72 13.54 -3.40
N GLN A 161 -4.23 12.69 -2.51
CA GLN A 161 -4.53 12.83 -1.09
C GLN A 161 -3.30 12.65 -0.22
N VAL A 162 -3.26 13.41 0.87
CA VAL A 162 -2.31 13.16 1.94
C VAL A 162 -3.03 12.32 2.98
N ALA A 163 -2.60 11.07 3.14
CA ALA A 163 -3.15 10.14 4.12
C ALA A 163 -2.21 9.99 5.32
N LEU A 164 -2.75 10.19 6.51
CA LEU A 164 -2.14 9.86 7.78
C LEU A 164 -2.61 8.48 8.22
N ARG A 165 -1.65 7.60 8.52
CA ARG A 165 -1.87 6.25 8.98
C ARG A 165 -1.39 6.11 10.42
N LEU A 166 -2.27 5.57 11.26
CA LEU A 166 -1.97 5.18 12.64
C LEU A 166 -2.19 3.68 12.74
N ALA A 167 -1.14 2.95 13.04
CA ALA A 167 -1.18 1.50 13.09
C ALA A 167 -0.55 0.92 14.34
N TYR A 168 -1.05 -0.25 14.70
CA TYR A 168 -0.51 -1.07 15.76
C TYR A 168 0.06 -2.35 15.13
N GLY A 169 1.36 -2.58 15.35
CA GLY A 169 2.09 -3.73 14.83
C GLY A 169 2.24 -4.82 15.87
N PHE A 170 2.06 -6.07 15.46
CA PHE A 170 2.40 -7.25 16.25
C PHE A 170 3.53 -8.01 15.54
N ASP A 171 4.54 -8.40 16.32
CA ASP A 171 5.52 -9.38 15.89
C ASP A 171 4.85 -10.77 16.01
N LEU A 172 4.93 -11.59 14.94
CA LEU A 172 4.35 -12.93 14.89
C LEU A 172 5.36 -14.01 15.27
#